data_AF-A0A7C6I7S4-F1
#
_entry.id   AF-A0A7C6I7S4-F1
#
_cell.length_a   1.000
_cell.length_b   1.000
_cell.length_c   1.000
_cell.angle_alpha   90.00
_cell.angle_beta   90.00
_cell.angle_gamma   90.00
#
_symmetry.space_group_name_H-M   'P 1'
#
loop_
_entity.id
_entity.type
_entity.pdbx_description
1 polymer ?
#
loop_
_entity_poly.entity_id
_entity_poly.type
_entity_poly.pdbx_seq_one_letter_code
_entity_poly.pdbx_strand_id
1 'polypeptide(L)' 'MYFVVFGLYLVLMLAIGFYTMKKTNTHADFVIGSRTVGPITSAISAGASDMSSWLLLGLPGAVFAFGLV' A
#
# COMPACT_ATOMS: atom_id res chain seq x y z
N MET A 1 12.90 12.80 -16.06
CA MET A 1 12.67 11.34 -15.90
C MET A 1 11.96 11.03 -14.57
N TYR A 2 12.54 11.33 -13.41
CA TYR A 2 11.97 10.97 -12.10
C TYR A 2 10.56 11.52 -11.84
N PHE A 3 10.30 12.79 -12.14
CA PHE A 3 8.96 13.38 -12.00
C PHE A 3 7.91 12.72 -12.90
N VAL A 4 8.31 12.22 -14.07
CA VAL A 4 7.42 11.48 -14.98
C VAL A 4 7.08 10.12 -14.39
N VAL A 5 8.08 9.40 -13.89
CA VAL A 5 7.86 8.09 -13.22
C VAL A 5 6.99 8.25 -11.98
N PHE A 6 7.23 9.28 -11.16
CA PHE A 6 6.42 9.59 -9.99
C PHE A 6 4.98 9.95 -10.37
N GLY A 7 4.79 10.82 -11.37
CA GLY A 7 3.47 11.16 -11.88
C GLY A 7 2.71 9.93 -12.39
N LEU A 8 3.40 9.04 -13.12
CA LEU A 8 2.81 7.82 -13.66
C LEU A 8 2.42 6.84 -12.53
N TYR A 9 3.25 6.69 -11.50
CA TYR A 9 2.93 5.90 -10.31
C TYR A 9 1.64 6.40 -9.62
N LEU A 10 1.51 7.72 -9.41
CA LEU A 10 0.33 8.31 -8.79
C LEU A 10 -0.93 8.09 -9.63
N VAL A 11 -0.84 8.31 -10.95
CA VAL A 11 -1.96 8.08 -11.87
C VAL A 11 -2.39 6.62 -11.85
N LEU A 12 -1.44 5.69 -11.82
CA LEU A 12 -1.71 4.25 -11.78
C LEU A 12 -2.40 3.86 -10.46
N MET A 13 -1.93 4.36 -9.32
CA MET A 13 -2.58 4.14 -8.01
C MET A 13 -4.02 4.66 -7.97
N LEU A 14 -4.26 5.87 -8.47
CA LEU A 14 -5.61 6.43 -8.58
C LEU A 14 -6.50 5.59 -9.50
N ALA A 15 -5.97 5.15 -10.65
CA ALA A 15 -6.70 4.32 -11.60
C ALA A 15 -7.14 2.98 -10.98
N ILE A 16 -6.28 2.32 -10.20
CA ILE A 16 -6.61 1.10 -9.45
C ILE A 16 -7.73 1.37 -8.44
N GLY A 17 -7.66 2.49 -7.71
CA GLY A 17 -8.69 2.92 -6.77
C GLY A 17 -10.05 3.12 -7.45
N PHE A 18 -10.10 3.87 -8.55
CA PHE A 18 -11.33 4.10 -9.32
C PHE A 18 -11.90 2.81 -9.92
N TYR A 19 -11.05 1.93 -10.43
CA TYR A 19 -11.48 0.64 -10.96
C TYR A 19 -12.13 -0.23 -9.87
N THR A 20 -11.51 -0.29 -8.70
CA THR A 20 -11.99 -1.11 -7.57
C THR A 20 -13.25 -0.50 -6.95
N MET A 21 -13.34 0.83 -6.87
CA MET A 21 -14.54 1.53 -6.39
C MET A 21 -15.79 1.16 -7.21
N LYS A 22 -15.66 0.98 -8.53
CA LYS A 22 -16.78 0.53 -9.38
C LYS A 22 -17.22 -0.91 -9.10
N LYS A 23 -16.37 -1.74 -8.51
CA LYS A 23 -16.71 -3.12 -8.09
C LYS A 23 -17.33 -3.19 -6.71
N THR A 24 -17.10 -2.19 -5.85
CA THR A 24 -17.66 -2.13 -4.50
C THR A 24 -19.11 -1.66 -4.54
N ASN A 25 -20.05 -2.59 -4.38
CA ASN A 25 -21.49 -2.29 -4.40
C ASN A 25 -22.15 -2.45 -3.02
N THR A 26 -21.55 -3.24 -2.12
CA THR A 26 -22.09 -3.50 -0.78
C THR A 26 -21.13 -3.09 0.33
N HIS A 27 -21.66 -2.91 1.54
CA HIS A 27 -20.84 -2.69 2.74
C HIS A 27 -19.88 -3.85 3.01
N ALA A 28 -20.28 -5.10 2.71
CA ALA A 28 -19.40 -6.26 2.86
C ALA A 28 -18.24 -6.25 1.86
N ASP A 29 -18.46 -5.79 0.63
CA ASP A 29 -17.38 -5.60 -0.34
C ASP A 29 -16.38 -4.55 0.13
N PHE A 30 -16.85 -3.47 0.75
CA PHE A 30 -16.00 -2.40 1.25
C PHE A 30 -15.17 -2.82 2.47
N VAL A 31 -15.80 -3.49 3.45
CA VAL A 31 -15.15 -3.78 4.74
C VAL A 31 -14.27 -5.03 4.68
N ILE A 32 -14.69 -6.07 3.97
CA ILE A 32 -14.01 -7.37 3.96
C ILE A 32 -13.71 -7.90 2.55
N GLY A 33 -13.91 -7.11 1.49
CA GLY A 33 -13.69 -7.54 0.11
C GLY A 33 -14.51 -8.78 -0.26
N SER A 34 -15.73 -8.89 0.30
CA SER A 34 -16.60 -10.07 0.18
C SER A 34 -15.95 -11.42 0.52
N ARG A 35 -14.84 -11.42 1.28
CA ARG A 35 -14.01 -12.62 1.55
C ARG A 35 -13.49 -13.31 0.28
N THR A 36 -13.47 -12.60 -0.84
CA THR A 36 -12.96 -13.10 -2.12
C THR A 36 -11.48 -12.77 -2.31
N VAL A 37 -10.94 -11.88 -1.49
CA VAL A 37 -9.51 -11.50 -1.48
C VAL A 37 -8.68 -12.69 -0.99
N GLY A 38 -7.86 -13.24 -1.88
CA GLY A 38 -7.06 -14.43 -1.61
C GLY A 38 -6.01 -14.23 -0.50
N PRO A 39 -5.49 -15.31 0.07
CA PRO A 39 -4.56 -15.26 1.20
C PRO A 39 -3.26 -14.49 0.88
N ILE A 40 -2.75 -14.61 -0.36
CA ILE A 40 -1.52 -13.95 -0.79
C ILE A 40 -1.70 -12.43 -0.86
N THR A 41 -2.77 -11.96 -1.51
CA THR A 41 -3.06 -10.53 -1.64
C THR A 41 -3.33 -9.88 -0.28
N SER A 42 -3.99 -10.61 0.61
CA SER A 42 -4.24 -10.16 1.99
C SER A 42 -2.95 -10.09 2.81
N ALA A 43 -2.03 -11.05 2.67
CA ALA A 43 -0.74 -11.03 3.34
C ALA A 43 0.17 -9.89 2.84
N ILE A 44 0.21 -9.64 1.53
CA ILE A 44 0.96 -8.50 0.96
C ILE A 44 0.35 -7.18 1.44
N SER A 45 -0.97 -7.06 1.47
CA SER A 45 -1.65 -5.87 1.97
C SER A 45 -1.37 -5.62 3.45
N ALA A 46 -1.35 -6.67 4.27
CA ALA A 46 -1.00 -6.56 5.68
C ALA A 46 0.44 -6.04 5.85
N GLY A 47 1.41 -6.67 5.19
CA GLY A 47 2.81 -6.22 5.22
C GLY A 47 2.98 -4.78 4.72
N ALA A 48 2.31 -4.38 3.64
CA ALA A 48 2.34 -2.99 3.17
C ALA A 48 1.72 -2.00 4.17
N SER A 49 0.70 -2.43 4.92
CA SER A 49 0.05 -1.60 5.95
C SER A 49 0.94 -1.42 7.17
N ASP A 50 1.70 -2.45 7.55
CA ASP A 50 2.71 -2.39 8.61
C ASP A 50 3.92 -1.51 8.18
N MET A 51 4.22 -1.48 6.89
CA MET A 51 5.30 -0.70 6.30
C MET A 51 4.88 0.75 6.03
N SER A 52 4.80 1.56 7.09
CA SER A 52 4.64 3.01 6.97
C SER A 52 5.95 3.73 6.56
N SER A 53 5.91 5.07 6.47
CA SER A 53 7.10 5.94 6.32
C SER A 53 8.22 5.64 7.33
N TRP A 54 7.91 4.90 8.40
CA TRP A 54 8.88 4.31 9.32
C TRP A 54 10.02 3.57 8.62
N LEU A 55 9.76 2.79 7.55
CA LEU A 55 10.84 2.04 6.90
C LEU A 55 11.74 2.91 6.00
N LEU A 56 11.20 3.99 5.44
CA LEU A 56 11.93 4.85 4.51
C LEU A 56 12.88 5.81 5.23
N LEU A 57 12.51 6.31 6.41
CA LEU A 57 13.30 7.30 7.15
C LEU A 57 13.50 6.96 8.63
N GLY A 58 12.53 6.28 9.26
CA GLY A 58 12.60 5.94 10.69
C GLY A 58 13.66 4.89 11.00
N LEU A 59 13.58 3.72 10.36
CA LEU A 59 14.53 2.63 10.56
C LEU A 59 15.96 3.01 10.12
N PRO A 60 16.19 3.59 8.92
CA PRO A 60 17.53 4.01 8.53
C PRO A 60 18.06 5.14 9.41
N GLY A 61 17.20 6.07 9.85
CA GLY A 61 17.55 7.15 10.76
C GLY A 61 17.94 6.64 12.15
N ALA A 62 17.22 5.66 12.68
CA ALA A 62 17.54 5.02 13.96
C ALA A 62 18.87 4.23 13.87
N VAL A 63 19.08 3.47 12.79
CA VAL A 63 20.34 2.75 12.55
C VAL A 63 21.51 3.73 12.37
N PHE A 64 21.30 4.84 11.68
CA PHE A 64 22.31 5.90 11.53
C PHE A 64 22.69 6.53 12.89
N ALA A 65 21.71 6.76 13.77
CA ALA A 65 21.91 7.42 15.06
C ALA A 65 22.44 6.49 16.17
N PHE A 66 21.98 5.24 16.22
CA PHE A 66 22.25 4.30 17.33
C PHE A 66 23.12 3.11 16.91
N GLY A 67 23.45 2.98 15.62
CA GLY A 67 24.10 1.80 15.07
C GLY A 67 23.14 0.64 14.83
N LEU A 68 23.64 -0.41 14.16
CA LEU A 68 22.93 -1.66 14.03
C LEU A 68 23.12 -2.44 15.34
N VAL A 69 22.05 -2.61 16.12
CA VAL A 69 22.04 -3.54 17.26
C VAL A 69 21.81 -4.96 16.76
#